data_AF-A0A2E7D8Q0-F1
#
_entry.id   AF-A0A2E7D8Q0-F1
#
_cell.length_a   1.000
_cell.length_b   1.000
_cell.length_c   1.000
_cell.angle_alpha   90.00
_cell.angle_beta   90.00
_cell.angle_gamma   90.00
#
_symmetry.space_group_name_H-M   'P 1'
#
loop_
_entity.id
_entity.type
_entity.pdbx_description
1 polymer ?
#
loop_
_entity_poly.entity_id
_entity_poly.type
_entity_poly.pdbx_seq_one_letter_code
_entity_poly.pdbx_strand_id
1 'polypeptide(L)'
;MRAAVNLLCPKCSNVYELSPPQSDSSTCPHCGVELLVESSLIQRLSDDEAPRAELTVSEGAPNLETGPTITYQPKAKPESSPLAAVSKQIGRYEMRKFLGSGGFARVYLASDTELEREVAIKIPRYEKFSTQADLQQFLSEARTVDGLDHPGIVTVFDVGEEHGIHYIVMKDVDGDTLSSRLKTPVTFAEAAELIIGIAEAMHFAHTKNLFHRDIKPSNILLGSNNKPYIADFGLAITEHMQSARRGEIAGTVPYMSPEQIRGEVDLIDGRADIWNIGVVFYQMLTGRPVLRCTTSSC
;
A
#
# COMPACT_ATOMS: atom_id res chain seq x y z
N MET A 1 -34.98 15.34 -17.46
CA MET A 1 -34.24 16.61 -17.24
C MET A 1 -32.87 16.27 -17.76
N ARG A 2 -32.46 16.84 -18.91
CA ARG A 2 -31.41 16.25 -19.75
C ARG A 2 -30.14 15.95 -18.93
N ALA A 3 -29.71 14.69 -18.97
CA ALA A 3 -28.45 14.24 -18.40
C ALA A 3 -27.28 15.11 -18.85
N ALA A 4 -26.56 15.70 -17.90
CA ALA A 4 -25.39 16.54 -18.17
C ALA A 4 -24.23 16.12 -17.25
N VAL A 5 -22.99 16.23 -17.74
CA VAL A 5 -21.81 15.74 -17.02
C VAL A 5 -20.74 16.82 -16.94
N ASN A 6 -20.16 17.00 -15.75
CA ASN A 6 -19.06 17.93 -15.54
C ASN A 6 -17.76 17.37 -16.11
N LEU A 7 -17.08 18.18 -16.91
CA LEU A 7 -15.91 17.79 -17.67
C LEU A 7 -14.77 18.77 -17.42
N LEU A 8 -13.58 18.27 -17.10
CA LEU A 8 -12.36 19.05 -16.93
C LEU A 8 -11.66 19.21 -18.29
N CYS A 9 -11.53 20.43 -18.79
CA CYS A 9 -10.84 20.67 -20.05
C CYS A 9 -9.33 20.37 -19.92
N PRO A 10 -8.72 19.54 -20.79
CA PRO A 10 -7.30 19.21 -20.71
C PRO A 10 -6.39 20.41 -21.05
N LYS A 11 -6.89 21.36 -21.86
CA LYS A 11 -6.10 22.51 -22.32
C LYS A 11 -6.08 23.67 -21.32
N CYS A 12 -7.22 23.98 -20.69
CA CYS A 12 -7.34 25.15 -19.81
C CYS A 12 -7.73 24.83 -18.37
N SER A 13 -7.94 23.56 -18.06
CA SER A 13 -8.28 23.06 -16.71
C SER A 13 -9.56 23.65 -16.10
N ASN A 14 -10.41 24.32 -16.89
CA ASN A 14 -11.74 24.73 -16.44
C ASN A 14 -12.71 23.54 -16.49
N VAL A 15 -13.55 23.44 -15.45
CA VAL A 15 -14.66 22.49 -15.40
C VAL A 15 -15.88 23.14 -16.03
N TYR A 16 -16.51 22.45 -16.98
CA TYR A 16 -17.75 22.89 -17.61
C TYR A 16 -18.71 21.72 -17.80
N GLU A 17 -19.99 22.05 -17.91
CA GLU A 17 -21.06 21.06 -18.06
C GLU A 17 -21.22 20.71 -19.55
N LEU A 18 -20.99 19.44 -19.89
CA LEU A 18 -21.24 18.90 -21.22
C LEU A 18 -22.69 18.42 -21.31
N SER A 19 -23.49 19.14 -22.08
CA SER A 19 -24.81 18.69 -22.53
C SER A 19 -24.68 17.68 -23.68
N PRO A 20 -25.68 16.82 -23.95
CA PRO A 20 -25.61 15.81 -25.01
C PRO A 20 -25.24 16.47 -26.35
N PRO A 21 -24.04 16.19 -26.91
CA PRO A 21 -23.62 16.84 -28.15
C PRO A 21 -24.43 16.27 -29.33
N GLN A 22 -24.73 17.09 -30.33
CA GLN A 22 -25.44 16.66 -31.55
C GLN A 22 -24.48 16.00 -32.58
N SER A 23 -23.19 15.95 -32.26
CA SER A 23 -22.08 15.50 -33.11
C SER A 23 -21.03 14.78 -32.28
N ASP A 24 -20.12 14.06 -32.94
CA ASP A 24 -18.99 13.34 -32.33
C ASP A 24 -17.87 14.27 -31.81
N SER A 25 -18.09 15.58 -31.80
CA SER A 25 -17.19 16.58 -31.24
C SER A 25 -17.94 17.64 -30.43
N SER A 26 -17.24 18.21 -29.45
CA SER A 26 -17.71 19.30 -28.59
C SER A 26 -16.59 20.31 -28.37
N THR A 27 -16.93 21.59 -28.20
CA THR A 27 -15.96 22.66 -28.00
C THR A 27 -15.99 23.14 -26.55
N CYS A 28 -14.81 23.28 -25.92
CA CYS A 28 -14.72 23.89 -24.60
C CYS A 28 -15.15 25.38 -24.66
N PRO A 29 -16.14 25.83 -23.88
CA PRO A 29 -16.64 27.20 -23.94
C PRO A 29 -15.63 28.24 -23.43
N HIS A 30 -14.59 27.82 -22.69
CA HIS A 30 -13.60 28.71 -22.11
C HIS A 30 -12.38 28.96 -23.01
N CYS A 31 -11.90 27.94 -23.73
CA CYS A 31 -10.66 28.05 -24.52
C CYS A 31 -10.79 27.63 -25.98
N GLY A 32 -11.99 27.24 -26.42
CA GLY A 32 -12.28 26.92 -27.81
C GLY A 32 -11.62 25.63 -28.33
N VAL A 33 -11.05 24.78 -27.47
CA VAL A 33 -10.47 23.51 -27.92
C VAL A 33 -11.60 22.56 -28.34
N GLU A 34 -11.44 21.94 -29.49
CA GLU A 34 -12.33 20.88 -29.95
C GLU A 34 -11.91 19.56 -29.30
N LEU A 35 -12.89 18.88 -28.70
CA LEU A 35 -12.75 17.60 -28.03
C LEU A 35 -13.61 16.58 -28.77
N LEU A 36 -13.03 15.44 -29.12
CA LEU A 36 -13.78 14.33 -29.72
C LEU A 36 -14.51 13.56 -28.61
N VAL A 37 -15.76 13.20 -28.84
CA VAL A 37 -16.60 12.49 -27.85
C VAL A 37 -16.87 11.09 -28.39
N GLU A 38 -16.56 10.05 -27.62
CA GLU A 38 -16.89 8.67 -28.03
C GLU A 38 -18.40 8.47 -28.20
N SER A 39 -18.79 7.81 -29.29
CA SER A 39 -20.20 7.55 -29.62
C SER A 39 -20.97 6.81 -28.50
N SER A 40 -20.27 5.98 -27.72
CA SER A 40 -20.82 5.25 -26.57
C SER A 40 -21.25 6.19 -25.42
N LEU A 41 -20.58 7.33 -25.24
CA LEU A 41 -20.92 8.35 -24.25
C LEU A 41 -22.08 9.23 -24.74
N ILE A 42 -22.10 9.54 -26.05
CA ILE A 42 -23.18 10.32 -26.69
C ILE A 42 -24.53 9.61 -26.53
N GLN A 43 -24.57 8.30 -26.78
CA GLN A 43 -25.79 7.50 -26.64
C GLN A 43 -26.34 7.55 -25.21
N ARG A 44 -25.48 7.41 -24.21
CA ARG A 44 -25.88 7.40 -22.78
C ARG A 44 -26.38 8.76 -22.29
N LEU A 45 -25.75 9.84 -22.71
CA LEU A 45 -26.22 11.21 -22.43
C LEU A 45 -27.57 11.51 -23.12
N SER A 46 -27.82 10.90 -24.28
CA SER A 46 -29.06 11.08 -25.04
C SER A 46 -30.24 10.30 -24.45
N ASP A 47 -29.98 9.12 -23.88
CA ASP A 47 -30.99 8.23 -23.28
C ASP A 47 -31.44 8.65 -21.86
N ASP A 48 -31.06 9.87 -21.42
CA ASP A 48 -31.26 10.39 -20.04
C ASP A 48 -30.59 9.52 -18.94
N GLU A 49 -29.75 8.55 -19.31
CA GLU A 49 -28.87 7.77 -18.43
C GLU A 49 -27.53 8.49 -18.24
N ALA A 50 -27.52 9.55 -17.42
CA ALA A 50 -26.28 10.23 -17.07
C ALA A 50 -25.31 9.27 -16.36
N PRO A 51 -24.08 9.05 -16.86
CA PRO A 51 -23.08 8.35 -16.06
C PRO A 51 -22.79 9.15 -14.78
N ARG A 52 -22.97 8.54 -13.60
CA ARG A 52 -22.53 9.11 -12.30
C ARG A 52 -21.00 9.08 -12.10
N ALA A 53 -20.23 8.83 -13.15
CA ALA A 53 -18.78 8.62 -13.10
C ALA A 53 -18.01 9.87 -13.51
N GLU A 54 -16.74 9.96 -13.11
CA GLU A 54 -15.81 10.97 -13.62
C GLU A 54 -15.46 10.66 -15.08
N LEU A 55 -15.68 11.62 -15.99
CA LEU A 55 -15.18 11.54 -17.35
C LEU A 55 -13.71 11.96 -17.37
N THR A 56 -12.86 11.13 -17.95
CA THR A 56 -11.44 11.43 -18.13
C THR A 56 -11.18 11.78 -19.60
N VAL A 57 -10.40 12.84 -19.82
CA VAL A 57 -9.93 13.17 -21.16
C VAL A 57 -8.56 12.56 -21.34
N SER A 58 -8.45 11.59 -22.24
CA SER A 58 -7.19 10.96 -22.60
C SER A 58 -6.62 11.65 -23.84
N GLU A 59 -5.35 12.05 -23.79
CA GLU A 59 -4.60 12.38 -25.00
C GLU A 59 -4.43 11.09 -25.83
N GLY A 60 -4.80 11.13 -27.11
CA GLY A 60 -4.59 10.01 -28.02
C GLY A 60 -3.11 9.64 -28.08
N ALA A 61 -2.81 8.36 -28.33
CA ALA A 61 -1.44 7.89 -28.53
C ALA A 61 -0.72 8.76 -29.60
N PRO A 62 0.62 8.93 -29.53
CA PRO A 62 1.35 9.96 -30.29
C PRO A 62 1.31 9.83 -31.83
N ASN A 63 0.67 8.78 -32.35
CA ASN A 63 0.54 8.50 -33.77
C ASN A 63 -0.93 8.37 -34.13
N LEU A 64 -1.62 9.49 -34.34
CA LEU A 64 -2.69 9.71 -35.34
C LEU A 64 -3.14 11.18 -35.20
N GLU A 65 -3.47 11.83 -36.31
CA GLU A 65 -3.84 13.26 -36.43
C GLU A 65 -5.19 13.66 -35.77
N THR A 66 -5.53 13.07 -34.62
CA THR A 66 -6.82 13.27 -33.95
C THR A 66 -6.60 13.86 -32.56
N GLY A 67 -7.27 14.98 -32.27
CA GLY A 67 -7.15 15.74 -31.03
C GLY A 67 -7.56 14.96 -29.75
N PRO A 68 -7.50 15.62 -28.58
CA PRO A 68 -7.85 14.99 -27.30
C PRO A 68 -9.26 14.38 -27.34
N THR A 69 -9.36 13.12 -26.89
CA THR A 69 -10.60 12.35 -26.93
C THR A 69 -11.15 12.19 -25.52
N ILE A 70 -12.42 12.54 -25.34
CA ILE A 70 -13.19 12.29 -24.12
C ILE A 70 -13.61 10.83 -24.15
N THR A 71 -13.00 10.02 -23.30
CA THR A 71 -13.36 8.61 -23.16
C THR A 71 -14.15 8.40 -21.88
N TYR A 72 -15.17 7.56 -21.96
CA TYR A 72 -15.89 7.14 -20.76
C TYR A 72 -15.10 6.00 -20.10
N GLN A 73 -14.42 6.31 -18.99
CA GLN A 73 -13.96 5.26 -18.08
C GLN A 73 -14.97 5.13 -16.93
N PRO A 74 -15.72 4.02 -16.83
CA PRO A 74 -16.47 3.77 -15.62
C PRO A 74 -15.47 3.67 -14.47
N LYS A 75 -15.50 4.62 -13.52
CA LYS A 75 -15.01 4.32 -12.17
C LYS A 75 -15.70 3.03 -11.79
N ALA A 76 -14.93 1.96 -11.59
CA ALA A 76 -15.41 0.82 -10.81
C ALA A 76 -16.12 1.43 -9.61
N LYS A 77 -17.40 1.04 -9.40
CA LYS A 77 -18.22 1.51 -8.29
C LYS A 77 -17.32 1.70 -7.08
N PRO A 78 -17.41 2.80 -6.32
CA PRO A 78 -16.80 2.81 -5.00
C PRO A 78 -17.49 1.65 -4.27
N GLU A 79 -16.80 0.52 -4.20
CA GLU A 79 -17.23 -0.59 -3.38
C GLU A 79 -17.31 0.01 -2.00
N SER A 80 -18.55 0.07 -1.51
CA SER A 80 -18.87 0.13 -0.10
C SER A 80 -17.78 -0.62 0.65
N SER A 81 -17.07 0.08 1.54
CA SER A 81 -16.11 -0.42 2.53
C SER A 81 -15.54 -1.83 2.25
N PRO A 82 -14.22 -2.04 2.09
CA PRO A 82 -13.62 -3.37 1.89
C PRO A 82 -13.90 -4.43 2.99
N LEU A 83 -14.76 -4.15 3.97
CA LEU A 83 -15.49 -5.16 4.75
C LEU A 83 -16.57 -5.92 3.94
N ALA A 84 -17.04 -5.44 2.79
CA ALA A 84 -18.13 -6.07 2.05
C ALA A 84 -17.70 -7.27 1.19
N ALA A 85 -16.41 -7.37 0.84
CA ALA A 85 -15.88 -8.41 -0.06
C ALA A 85 -14.96 -9.43 0.62
N VAL A 86 -14.54 -9.20 1.87
CA VAL A 86 -14.04 -10.30 2.70
C VAL A 86 -15.28 -10.90 3.36
N SER A 87 -15.60 -12.16 3.06
CA SER A 87 -16.65 -12.89 3.79
C SER A 87 -16.44 -12.72 5.29
N LYS A 88 -17.51 -12.76 6.10
CA LYS A 88 -17.40 -12.74 7.58
C LYS A 88 -16.42 -13.79 8.12
N GLN A 89 -16.00 -14.74 7.29
CA GLN A 89 -15.13 -15.84 7.61
C GLN A 89 -14.21 -16.17 6.41
N ILE A 90 -12.93 -16.43 6.66
CA ILE A 90 -11.98 -17.03 5.71
C ILE A 90 -11.55 -18.37 6.34
N GLY A 91 -11.96 -19.49 5.75
CA GLY A 91 -11.67 -20.82 6.32
C GLY A 91 -12.17 -20.91 7.77
N ARG A 92 -11.26 -21.17 8.72
CA ARG A 92 -11.57 -21.21 10.16
C ARG A 92 -11.54 -19.86 10.88
N TYR A 93 -11.20 -18.79 10.17
CA TYR A 93 -10.96 -17.47 10.75
C TYR A 93 -12.18 -16.57 10.61
N GLU A 94 -12.79 -16.18 11.73
CA GLU A 94 -13.90 -15.23 11.75
C GLU A 94 -13.36 -13.79 11.74
N MET A 95 -13.64 -13.03 10.68
CA MET A 95 -13.13 -11.67 10.50
C MET A 95 -13.83 -10.70 11.45
N ARG A 96 -13.06 -9.97 12.28
CA ARG A 96 -13.60 -9.08 13.32
C ARG A 96 -13.53 -7.61 12.92
N LYS A 97 -12.31 -7.07 12.79
CA LYS A 97 -12.07 -5.62 12.69
C LYS A 97 -10.94 -5.32 11.72
N PHE A 98 -11.06 -4.25 10.94
CA PHE A 98 -9.95 -3.73 10.16
C PHE A 98 -8.92 -3.03 11.07
N LEU A 99 -7.65 -3.45 11.00
CA LEU A 99 -6.56 -2.87 11.79
C LEU A 99 -5.81 -1.80 11.01
N GLY A 100 -5.64 -1.97 9.71
CA GLY A 100 -4.95 -1.00 8.87
C GLY A 100 -4.64 -1.52 7.48
N SER A 101 -4.11 -0.63 6.63
CA SER A 101 -3.63 -0.99 5.30
C SER A 101 -2.24 -0.44 5.09
N GLY A 102 -1.33 -1.30 4.64
CA GLY A 102 -0.03 -0.91 4.12
C GLY A 102 -0.07 -0.67 2.61
N GLY A 103 1.12 -0.51 2.02
CA GLY A 103 1.26 -0.35 0.56
C GLY A 103 0.64 -1.52 -0.21
N PHE A 104 0.86 -2.75 0.27
CA PHE A 104 0.62 -3.98 -0.51
C PHE A 104 -0.43 -4.91 0.11
N ALA A 105 -0.92 -4.62 1.31
CA ALA A 105 -1.88 -5.47 2.00
C ALA A 105 -2.81 -4.70 2.95
N ARG A 106 -3.94 -5.33 3.25
CA ARG A 106 -4.87 -4.93 4.32
C ARG A 106 -4.71 -5.91 5.48
N VAL A 107 -4.79 -5.41 6.70
CA VAL A 107 -4.65 -6.22 7.93
C VAL A 107 -5.94 -6.13 8.72
N TYR A 108 -6.42 -7.28 9.16
CA TYR A 108 -7.65 -7.44 9.92
C TYR A 108 -7.38 -8.25 11.18
N LEU A 109 -8.03 -7.88 12.27
CA LEU A 109 -8.22 -8.74 13.44
C LEU A 109 -9.24 -9.82 13.08
N ALA A 110 -8.95 -11.06 13.46
CA ALA A 110 -9.83 -12.20 13.30
C ALA A 110 -9.70 -13.17 14.47
N SER A 111 -10.74 -13.98 14.68
CA SER A 111 -10.74 -15.07 15.66
C SER A 111 -10.48 -16.39 14.95
N ASP A 112 -9.44 -17.11 15.34
CA ASP A 112 -9.23 -18.51 14.98
C ASP A 112 -10.23 -19.36 15.76
N THR A 113 -11.23 -19.93 15.08
CA THR A 113 -12.33 -20.66 15.73
C THR A 113 -11.95 -22.07 16.17
N GLU A 114 -10.84 -22.63 15.67
CA GLU A 114 -10.37 -23.95 16.10
C GLU A 114 -9.41 -23.86 17.28
N LEU A 115 -8.56 -22.82 17.30
CA LEU A 115 -7.56 -22.60 18.35
C LEU A 115 -8.03 -21.61 19.44
N GLU A 116 -9.24 -21.06 19.31
CA GLU A 116 -9.87 -20.13 20.24
C GLU A 116 -8.97 -18.95 20.64
N ARG A 117 -8.36 -18.30 19.65
CA ARG A 117 -7.44 -17.16 19.85
C ARG A 117 -7.64 -16.06 18.81
N GLU A 118 -7.33 -14.82 19.20
CA GLU A 118 -7.26 -13.70 18.27
C GLU A 118 -5.96 -13.75 17.45
N VAL A 119 -6.08 -13.38 16.17
CA VAL A 119 -5.00 -13.35 15.18
C VAL A 119 -5.12 -12.13 14.28
N ALA A 120 -3.99 -11.69 13.72
CA ALA A 120 -3.98 -10.70 12.66
C ALA A 120 -3.89 -11.43 11.30
N ILE A 121 -4.74 -11.05 10.35
CA ILE A 121 -4.79 -11.61 9.00
C ILE A 121 -4.44 -10.52 7.99
N LYS A 122 -3.34 -10.73 7.27
CA LYS A 122 -2.87 -9.88 6.18
C LYS A 122 -3.36 -10.43 4.85
N ILE A 123 -4.13 -9.62 4.13
CA ILE A 123 -4.69 -9.94 2.81
C ILE A 123 -4.05 -9.03 1.76
N PRO A 124 -3.46 -9.58 0.68
CA PRO A 124 -2.87 -8.80 -0.39
C PRO A 124 -3.87 -7.83 -1.04
N ARG A 125 -3.38 -6.67 -1.45
CA ARG A 125 -4.08 -5.76 -2.33
C ARG A 125 -3.80 -6.16 -3.77
N TYR A 126 -4.62 -7.02 -4.36
CA TYR A 126 -4.39 -7.55 -5.71
C TYR A 126 -4.12 -6.48 -6.76
N GLU A 127 -4.73 -5.30 -6.63
CA GLU A 127 -4.49 -4.14 -7.51
C GLU A 127 -3.04 -3.64 -7.48
N LYS A 128 -2.27 -4.02 -6.46
CA LYS A 128 -0.85 -3.70 -6.31
C LYS A 128 0.07 -4.79 -6.85
N PHE A 129 -0.42 -5.89 -7.40
CA PHE A 129 0.42 -6.92 -8.02
C PHE A 129 0.23 -6.90 -9.53
N SER A 130 1.33 -6.85 -10.28
CA SER A 130 1.29 -6.80 -11.74
C SER A 130 1.15 -8.18 -12.37
N THR A 131 1.64 -9.23 -11.70
CA THR A 131 1.59 -10.61 -12.17
C THR A 131 1.26 -11.58 -11.03
N GLN A 132 0.78 -12.78 -11.39
CA GLN A 132 0.61 -13.87 -10.42
C GLN A 132 1.94 -14.30 -9.79
N ALA A 133 3.06 -14.21 -10.53
CA ALA A 133 4.38 -14.50 -9.99
C ALA A 133 4.77 -13.56 -8.85
N ASP A 134 4.45 -12.27 -8.99
CA ASP A 134 4.71 -11.26 -7.95
C ASP A 134 3.91 -11.54 -6.66
N LEU A 135 2.67 -12.03 -6.79
CA LEU A 135 1.83 -12.44 -5.66
C LEU A 135 2.38 -13.71 -4.99
N GLN A 136 2.80 -14.71 -5.78
CA GLN A 136 3.38 -15.94 -5.25
C GLN A 136 4.70 -15.68 -4.53
N GLN A 137 5.51 -14.72 -5.00
CA GLN A 137 6.72 -14.30 -4.30
C GLN A 137 6.40 -13.69 -2.93
N PHE A 138 5.42 -12.78 -2.85
CA PHE A 138 4.95 -12.21 -1.58
C PHE A 138 4.53 -13.30 -0.57
N LEU A 139 3.80 -14.32 -1.03
CA LEU A 139 3.37 -15.43 -0.17
C LEU A 139 4.53 -16.36 0.21
N SER A 140 5.47 -16.60 -0.72
CA SER A 140 6.67 -17.38 -0.44
C SER A 140 7.55 -16.69 0.61
N GLU A 141 7.66 -15.37 0.55
CA GLU A 141 8.44 -14.59 1.52
C GLU A 141 7.87 -14.73 2.94
N ALA A 142 6.54 -14.72 3.08
CA ALA A 142 5.87 -14.96 4.35
C ALA A 142 6.13 -16.37 4.93
N ARG A 143 6.34 -17.38 4.07
CA ARG A 143 6.70 -18.74 4.49
C ARG A 143 8.17 -18.85 4.92
N THR A 144 9.07 -18.00 4.42
CA THR A 144 10.49 -17.98 4.82
C THR A 144 10.71 -17.57 6.27
N VAL A 145 9.71 -16.93 6.88
CA VAL A 145 9.72 -16.52 8.30
C VAL A 145 9.32 -17.69 9.22
N ASP A 146 8.90 -18.83 8.65
CA ASP A 146 8.58 -20.04 9.39
C ASP A 146 9.83 -20.54 10.16
N GLY A 147 9.65 -20.84 11.44
CA GLY A 147 10.74 -21.20 12.35
C GLY A 147 11.49 -20.02 13.00
N LEU A 148 11.09 -18.76 12.79
CA LEU A 148 11.51 -17.65 13.65
C LEU A 148 10.69 -17.64 14.95
N ASP A 149 11.22 -18.32 15.98
CA ASP A 149 10.72 -18.20 17.35
C ASP A 149 11.59 -17.22 18.14
N HIS A 150 11.17 -15.96 18.20
CA HIS A 150 11.82 -14.93 19.00
C HIS A 150 10.78 -14.02 19.66
N PRO A 151 10.93 -13.69 20.96
CA PRO A 151 9.98 -12.87 21.71
C PRO A 151 9.75 -11.44 21.18
N GLY A 152 10.59 -10.97 20.26
CA GLY A 152 10.52 -9.65 19.61
C GLY A 152 10.26 -9.71 18.10
N ILE A 153 9.86 -10.86 17.54
CA ILE A 153 9.46 -11.02 16.14
C ILE A 153 8.00 -11.46 16.09
N VAL A 154 7.21 -10.89 15.20
CA VAL A 154 5.82 -11.32 14.99
C VAL A 154 5.82 -12.72 14.37
N THR A 155 5.25 -13.68 15.09
CA THR A 155 5.11 -15.05 14.62
C THR A 155 4.08 -15.13 13.50
N VAL A 156 4.46 -15.73 12.37
CA VAL A 156 3.53 -16.17 11.33
C VAL A 156 3.02 -17.56 11.73
N PHE A 157 1.71 -17.72 11.78
CA PHE A 157 1.07 -18.99 12.14
C PHE A 157 0.67 -19.82 10.93
N ASP A 158 0.28 -19.17 9.83
CA ASP A 158 -0.28 -19.84 8.66
C ASP A 158 -0.19 -18.96 7.41
N VAL A 159 -0.14 -19.58 6.23
CA VAL A 159 -0.24 -18.93 4.92
C VAL A 159 -1.13 -19.79 4.04
N GLY A 160 -2.29 -19.25 3.69
CA GLY A 160 -3.34 -20.00 3.01
C GLY A 160 -3.96 -19.27 1.83
N GLU A 161 -4.83 -20.00 1.15
CA GLU A 161 -5.71 -19.49 0.10
C GLU A 161 -7.09 -20.10 0.31
N GLU A 162 -8.13 -19.28 0.27
CA GLU A 162 -9.51 -19.72 0.42
C GLU A 162 -10.37 -18.97 -0.60
N HIS A 163 -11.06 -19.70 -1.49
CA HIS A 163 -11.86 -19.12 -2.57
C HIS A 163 -11.12 -18.07 -3.42
N GLY A 164 -9.82 -18.29 -3.69
CA GLY A 164 -8.96 -17.35 -4.43
C GLY A 164 -8.47 -16.16 -3.61
N ILE A 165 -8.83 -16.06 -2.32
CA ILE A 165 -8.32 -15.06 -1.40
C ILE A 165 -7.10 -15.65 -0.67
N HIS A 166 -5.93 -15.13 -1.00
CA HIS A 166 -4.69 -15.43 -0.30
C HIS A 166 -4.60 -14.64 1.00
N TYR A 167 -4.05 -15.25 2.03
CA TYR A 167 -3.91 -14.61 3.34
C TYR A 167 -2.70 -15.15 4.11
N ILE A 168 -2.19 -14.31 5.00
CA ILE A 168 -1.15 -14.65 5.98
C ILE A 168 -1.73 -14.42 7.36
N VAL A 169 -1.67 -15.44 8.22
CA VAL A 169 -2.14 -15.38 9.61
C VAL A 169 -0.93 -15.23 10.51
N MET A 170 -0.99 -14.27 11.40
CA MET A 170 0.11 -13.94 12.31
C MET A 170 -0.41 -13.59 13.70
N LYS A 171 0.52 -13.55 14.66
CA LYS A 171 0.23 -13.10 16.01
C LYS A 171 -0.37 -11.70 15.99
N ASP A 172 -1.52 -11.56 16.64
CA ASP A 172 -2.05 -10.24 16.99
C ASP A 172 -1.19 -9.65 18.12
N VAL A 173 -0.64 -8.46 17.89
CA VAL A 173 0.14 -7.72 18.89
C VAL A 173 -0.74 -6.59 19.39
N ASP A 174 -1.19 -6.72 20.63
CA ASP A 174 -2.03 -5.74 21.30
C ASP A 174 -1.22 -4.45 21.56
N GLY A 175 -1.36 -3.49 20.64
CA GLY A 175 -0.83 -2.14 20.75
C GLY A 175 -0.60 -1.45 19.40
N ASP A 176 0.02 -0.27 19.46
CA ASP A 176 0.22 0.61 18.30
C ASP A 176 1.60 0.39 17.65
N THR A 177 1.77 0.90 16.43
CA THR A 177 3.09 0.96 15.79
C THR A 177 4.00 1.98 16.48
N LEU A 178 5.32 1.80 16.38
CA LEU A 178 6.31 2.81 16.76
C LEU A 178 6.06 4.12 16.00
N SER A 179 5.59 4.06 14.74
CA SER A 179 5.20 5.27 13.99
C SER A 179 4.11 6.08 14.68
N SER A 180 3.13 5.42 15.30
CA SER A 180 2.11 6.10 16.11
C SER A 180 2.71 6.66 17.40
N ARG A 181 3.58 5.90 18.07
CA ARG A 181 4.25 6.32 19.30
C ARG A 181 5.14 7.55 19.11
N LEU A 182 5.82 7.66 17.98
CA LEU A 182 6.72 8.79 17.66
C LEU A 182 6.00 10.09 17.29
N LYS A 183 4.66 10.12 17.33
CA LYS A 183 3.89 11.39 17.27
C LYS A 183 4.10 12.23 18.53
N THR A 184 4.50 11.61 19.63
CA THR A 184 4.91 12.29 20.87
C THR A 184 6.37 11.98 21.18
N PRO A 185 7.11 12.90 21.81
CA PRO A 185 8.50 12.64 22.18
C PRO A 185 8.65 11.37 23.02
N VAL A 186 9.71 10.61 22.76
CA VAL A 186 10.17 9.51 23.61
C VAL A 186 11.33 10.00 24.47
N THR A 187 11.49 9.44 25.67
CA THR A 187 12.66 9.74 26.50
C THR A 187 13.89 9.00 25.96
N PHE A 188 15.09 9.44 26.32
CA PHE A 188 16.31 8.71 25.95
C PHE A 188 16.37 7.31 26.57
N ALA A 189 15.83 7.13 27.77
CA ALA A 189 15.72 5.83 28.41
C ALA A 189 14.80 4.89 27.62
N GLU A 190 13.60 5.36 27.26
CA GLU A 190 12.66 4.60 26.43
C GLU A 190 13.23 4.28 25.05
N ALA A 191 13.90 5.24 24.40
CA ALA A 191 14.56 5.00 23.11
C ALA A 191 15.66 3.92 23.22
N ALA A 192 16.42 3.91 24.32
CA ALA A 192 17.44 2.89 24.58
C ALA A 192 16.82 1.50 24.83
N GLU A 193 15.73 1.42 25.60
CA GLU A 193 15.02 0.16 25.84
C GLU A 193 14.45 -0.43 24.54
N LEU A 194 13.81 0.43 23.73
CA LEU A 194 13.25 0.02 22.43
C LEU A 194 14.33 -0.47 21.48
N ILE A 195 15.46 0.27 21.37
CA ILE A 195 16.50 -0.10 20.41
C ILE A 195 17.22 -1.38 20.80
N ILE A 196 17.36 -1.68 22.10
CA ILE A 196 17.90 -2.96 22.57
C ILE A 196 17.01 -4.11 22.08
N GLY A 197 15.70 -4.05 22.33
CA GLY A 197 14.78 -5.11 21.90
C GLY A 197 14.72 -5.28 20.37
N ILE A 198 14.77 -4.18 19.62
CA ILE A 198 14.84 -4.22 18.15
C ILE A 198 16.15 -4.88 17.68
N ALA A 199 17.29 -4.50 18.27
CA ALA A 199 18.59 -5.04 17.90
C ALA A 199 18.72 -6.52 18.24
N GLU A 200 18.21 -6.98 19.39
CA GLU A 200 18.21 -8.39 19.77
C GLU A 200 17.38 -9.24 18.80
N ALA A 201 16.18 -8.77 18.43
CA ALA A 201 15.32 -9.45 17.45
C ALA A 201 15.98 -9.55 16.07
N MET A 202 16.59 -8.45 15.60
CA MET A 202 17.27 -8.42 14.30
C MET A 202 18.56 -9.25 14.30
N HIS A 203 19.31 -9.23 15.40
CA HIS A 203 20.46 -10.11 15.56
C HIS A 203 20.07 -11.59 15.45
N PHE A 204 18.99 -12.00 16.13
CA PHE A 204 18.49 -13.37 16.01
C PHE A 204 18.15 -13.75 14.57
N ALA A 205 17.43 -12.88 13.84
CA ALA A 205 17.12 -13.12 12.42
C ALA A 205 18.40 -13.24 11.57
N HIS A 206 19.38 -12.35 11.79
CA HIS A 206 20.67 -12.38 11.09
C HIS A 206 21.46 -13.66 11.36
N THR A 207 21.40 -14.23 12.57
CA THR A 207 22.06 -15.53 12.87
C THR A 207 21.47 -16.69 12.05
N LYS A 208 20.26 -16.52 11.51
CA LYS A 208 19.58 -17.47 10.63
C LYS A 208 19.67 -17.09 9.15
N ASN A 209 20.52 -16.13 8.79
CA ASN A 209 20.64 -15.55 7.44
C ASN A 209 19.32 -14.97 6.89
N LEU A 210 18.47 -14.45 7.78
CA LEU A 210 17.24 -13.76 7.41
C LEU A 210 17.41 -12.26 7.62
N PHE A 211 17.23 -11.50 6.56
CA PHE A 211 17.34 -10.04 6.54
C PHE A 211 15.96 -9.42 6.33
N HIS A 212 15.64 -8.36 7.06
CA HIS A 212 14.31 -7.75 6.98
C HIS A 212 14.17 -6.83 5.77
N ARG A 213 15.17 -5.96 5.54
CA ARG A 213 15.31 -5.02 4.42
C ARG A 213 14.29 -3.87 4.39
N ASP A 214 13.43 -3.71 5.39
CA ASP A 214 12.44 -2.62 5.47
C ASP A 214 12.11 -2.29 6.92
N ILE A 215 13.14 -2.18 7.76
CA ILE A 215 12.94 -1.75 9.14
C ILE A 215 12.56 -0.27 9.14
N LYS A 216 11.35 0.02 9.64
CA LYS A 216 10.82 1.37 9.78
C LYS A 216 9.79 1.42 10.91
N PRO A 217 9.44 2.60 11.45
CA PRO A 217 8.55 2.70 12.61
C PRO A 217 7.16 2.08 12.39
N SER A 218 6.66 2.00 11.16
CA SER A 218 5.37 1.35 10.87
C SER A 218 5.41 -0.18 10.94
N ASN A 219 6.59 -0.79 10.83
CA ASN A 219 6.80 -2.24 10.85
C ASN A 219 7.27 -2.73 12.24
N ILE A 220 7.36 -1.82 13.22
CA ILE A 220 7.69 -2.13 14.61
C ILE A 220 6.42 -1.92 15.42
N LEU A 221 5.81 -3.01 15.89
CA LEU A 221 4.64 -2.98 16.76
C LEU A 221 5.09 -2.89 18.22
N LEU A 222 4.36 -2.14 19.04
CA LEU A 222 4.63 -2.02 20.46
C LEU A 222 3.53 -2.77 21.21
N GLY A 223 3.87 -3.93 21.75
CA GLY A 223 2.94 -4.70 22.59
C GLY A 223 2.86 -4.15 24.01
N SER A 224 2.29 -4.95 24.91
CA SER A 224 2.23 -4.63 26.34
C SER A 224 3.60 -4.24 26.91
N ASN A 225 3.61 -3.25 27.80
CA ASN A 225 4.83 -2.67 28.40
C ASN A 225 5.84 -2.12 27.38
N ASN A 226 5.38 -1.57 26.25
CA ASN A 226 6.24 -1.02 25.19
C ASN A 226 7.23 -2.01 24.58
N LYS A 227 6.97 -3.32 24.69
CA LYS A 227 7.86 -4.33 24.12
C LYS A 227 7.80 -4.29 22.58
N PRO A 228 8.93 -4.11 21.87
CA PRO A 228 8.93 -4.06 20.42
C PRO A 228 8.77 -5.45 19.79
N TYR A 229 7.97 -5.52 18.73
CA TYR A 229 7.80 -6.67 17.85
C TYR A 229 8.05 -6.25 16.41
N ILE A 230 8.97 -6.94 15.74
CA ILE A 230 9.27 -6.71 14.33
C ILE A 230 8.28 -7.51 13.47
N ALA A 231 7.56 -6.81 12.60
CA ALA A 231 6.56 -7.38 11.69
C ALA A 231 7.03 -7.28 10.23
N ASP A 232 6.36 -7.96 9.30
CA ASP A 232 6.60 -7.82 7.84
C ASP A 232 8.00 -8.24 7.34
N PHE A 233 8.60 -9.24 7.97
CA PHE A 233 9.84 -9.87 7.49
C PHE A 233 9.74 -10.36 6.05
N GLY A 234 10.79 -10.12 5.27
CA GLY A 234 10.98 -10.70 3.94
C GLY A 234 10.17 -10.05 2.82
N LEU A 235 9.02 -9.43 3.13
CA LEU A 235 8.09 -8.85 2.15
C LEU A 235 8.69 -7.66 1.38
N ALA A 236 9.72 -7.02 1.95
CA ALA A 236 10.38 -5.83 1.45
C ALA A 236 10.99 -5.98 0.04
N ILE A 237 11.56 -7.14 -0.28
CA ILE A 237 12.24 -7.36 -1.57
C ILE A 237 11.22 -7.27 -2.70
N THR A 238 10.10 -7.96 -2.51
CA THR A 238 8.96 -7.91 -3.42
C THR A 238 8.39 -6.49 -3.50
N GLU A 239 8.20 -5.81 -2.37
CA GLU A 239 7.72 -4.41 -2.36
C GLU A 239 8.64 -3.47 -3.14
N HIS A 240 9.96 -3.52 -2.90
CA HIS A 240 10.94 -2.66 -3.57
C HIS A 240 11.05 -2.93 -5.07
N MET A 241 11.10 -4.21 -5.47
CA MET A 241 11.12 -4.58 -6.88
C MET A 241 9.86 -4.12 -7.61
N GLN A 242 8.69 -4.26 -6.98
CA GLN A 242 7.43 -3.85 -7.57
C GLN A 242 7.23 -2.33 -7.57
N SER A 243 7.70 -1.60 -6.55
CA SER A 243 7.69 -0.15 -6.50
C SER A 243 8.62 0.46 -7.55
N ALA A 244 9.85 -0.07 -7.68
CA ALA A 244 10.80 0.35 -8.69
C ALA A 244 10.26 0.13 -10.12
N ARG A 245 9.62 -1.02 -10.40
CA ARG A 245 8.96 -1.30 -11.68
C ARG A 245 7.85 -0.31 -12.03
N ARG A 246 7.23 0.32 -11.04
CA ARG A 246 6.10 1.26 -11.21
C ARG A 246 6.49 2.73 -11.07
N GLY A 247 7.74 3.04 -10.77
CA GLY A 247 8.17 4.40 -10.46
C GLY A 247 7.53 4.96 -9.18
N GLU A 248 6.95 4.10 -8.33
CA GLU A 248 6.28 4.47 -7.08
C GLU A 248 7.27 4.31 -5.90
N ILE A 249 8.26 5.20 -5.78
CA ILE A 249 9.18 5.22 -4.63
C ILE A 249 8.72 6.25 -3.60
N ALA A 250 7.44 6.23 -3.22
CA ALA A 250 6.90 7.10 -2.20
C ALA A 250 6.61 6.33 -0.90
N GLY A 251 7.27 6.71 0.21
CA GLY A 251 6.88 6.31 1.57
C GLY A 251 7.94 5.60 2.42
N THR A 252 8.91 4.91 1.81
CA THR A 252 9.97 4.19 2.55
C THR A 252 11.36 4.82 2.40
N VAL A 253 11.57 5.68 1.39
CA VAL A 253 12.86 6.34 1.08
C VAL A 253 13.60 6.89 2.30
N PRO A 254 12.95 7.53 3.30
CA PRO A 254 13.67 8.13 4.42
C PRO A 254 14.46 7.13 5.29
N TYR A 255 14.12 5.84 5.23
CA TYR A 255 14.75 4.79 6.02
C TYR A 255 15.72 3.92 5.22
N MET A 256 15.65 3.97 3.87
CA MET A 256 16.45 3.10 3.01
C MET A 256 17.95 3.37 3.16
N SER A 257 18.73 2.29 3.06
CA SER A 257 20.18 2.36 2.93
C SER A 257 20.60 2.89 1.55
N PRO A 258 21.82 3.45 1.41
CA PRO A 258 22.33 3.91 0.12
C PRO A 258 22.28 2.85 -0.98
N GLU A 259 22.62 1.60 -0.67
CA GLU A 259 22.57 0.46 -1.59
C GLU A 259 21.14 0.11 -2.03
N GLN A 260 20.15 0.24 -1.14
CA GLN A 260 18.74 0.09 -1.48
C GLN A 260 18.26 1.19 -2.43
N ILE A 261 18.64 2.44 -2.18
CA ILE A 261 18.27 3.59 -3.03
C ILE A 261 18.87 3.44 -4.43
N ARG A 262 20.10 2.90 -4.53
CA ARG A 262 20.77 2.64 -5.81
C ARG A 262 20.28 1.39 -6.54
N GLY A 263 19.40 0.60 -5.92
CA GLY A 263 18.90 -0.65 -6.49
C GLY A 263 19.98 -1.74 -6.61
N GLU A 264 21.01 -1.69 -5.76
CA GLU A 264 22.11 -2.65 -5.75
C GLU A 264 21.69 -3.93 -5.00
N VAL A 265 20.71 -4.65 -5.55
CA VAL A 265 20.03 -5.78 -4.87
C VAL A 265 20.99 -6.86 -4.37
N ASP A 266 22.07 -7.12 -5.11
CA ASP A 266 23.09 -8.11 -4.77
C ASP A 266 23.94 -7.73 -3.55
N LEU A 267 23.92 -6.45 -3.14
CA LEU A 267 24.66 -5.94 -1.98
C LEU A 267 23.80 -5.82 -0.72
N ILE A 268 22.48 -6.06 -0.81
CA ILE A 268 21.54 -5.92 0.31
C ILE A 268 21.65 -7.14 1.25
N ASP A 269 22.42 -6.99 2.32
CA ASP A 269 22.56 -7.95 3.42
C ASP A 269 22.15 -7.32 4.77
N GLY A 270 22.48 -7.98 5.88
CA GLY A 270 22.14 -7.50 7.23
C GLY A 270 22.67 -6.10 7.58
N ARG A 271 23.63 -5.55 6.83
CA ARG A 271 24.10 -4.17 7.01
C ARG A 271 23.03 -3.14 6.63
N ALA A 272 22.15 -3.45 5.69
CA ALA A 272 21.01 -2.61 5.35
C ALA A 272 20.05 -2.50 6.55
N ASP A 273 19.80 -3.60 7.26
CA ASP A 273 18.99 -3.59 8.48
C ASP A 273 19.63 -2.74 9.58
N ILE A 274 20.96 -2.83 9.76
CA ILE A 274 21.70 -2.00 10.73
C ILE A 274 21.54 -0.51 10.40
N TRP A 275 21.63 -0.14 9.11
CA TRP A 275 21.37 1.22 8.67
C TRP A 275 19.95 1.66 9.04
N ASN A 276 18.94 0.86 8.66
CA ASN A 276 17.54 1.17 8.92
C ASN A 276 17.27 1.36 10.43
N ILE A 277 17.81 0.47 11.28
CA ILE A 277 17.75 0.55 12.75
C ILE A 277 18.38 1.86 13.24
N GLY A 278 19.52 2.26 12.69
CA GLY A 278 20.18 3.53 13.00
C GLY A 278 19.31 4.75 12.67
N VAL A 279 18.64 4.74 11.52
CA VAL A 279 17.70 5.80 11.13
C VAL A 279 16.51 5.87 12.10
N VAL A 280 15.93 4.72 12.45
CA VAL A 280 14.85 4.66 13.45
C VAL A 280 15.34 5.22 14.79
N PHE A 281 16.51 4.82 15.26
CA PHE A 281 17.05 5.30 16.53
C PHE A 281 17.29 6.82 16.53
N TYR A 282 17.86 7.35 15.44
CA TYR A 282 18.01 8.80 15.28
C TYR A 282 16.66 9.51 15.39
N GLN A 283 15.61 8.98 14.77
CA GLN A 283 14.27 9.58 14.85
C GLN A 283 13.70 9.51 16.26
N MET A 284 13.91 8.40 16.99
CA MET A 284 13.51 8.29 18.39
C MET A 284 14.19 9.39 19.23
N LEU A 285 15.50 9.58 19.06
CA LEU A 285 16.27 10.54 19.87
C LEU A 285 15.96 12.01 19.53
N THR A 286 15.66 12.32 18.26
CA THR A 286 15.52 13.71 17.79
C THR A 286 14.08 14.15 17.58
N GLY A 287 13.13 13.20 17.56
CA GLY A 287 11.75 13.42 17.16
C GLY A 287 11.60 13.82 15.68
N ARG A 288 12.64 13.64 14.86
CA ARG A 288 12.69 14.11 13.46
C ARG A 288 13.25 13.01 12.56
N PRO A 289 12.69 12.80 11.36
CA PRO A 289 13.28 11.85 10.41
C PRO A 289 14.66 12.34 9.95
N VAL A 290 15.55 11.41 9.59
CA VAL A 290 16.90 11.71 9.07
C VAL A 290 16.80 12.50 7.76
N LEU A 291 15.93 12.06 6.85
CA LEU A 291 15.64 12.73 5.60
C LEU A 291 14.27 13.42 5.66
N ARG A 292 14.23 14.71 5.31
CA ARG A 292 12.97 15.45 5.10
C ARG A 292 12.74 15.55 3.59
N CYS A 293 11.80 14.78 3.05
CA CYS A 293 11.28 15.05 1.71
C CYS A 293 10.33 16.25 1.79
N THR A 294 10.72 17.39 1.22
CA THR A 294 9.90 18.61 1.17
C THR A 294 9.21 18.85 -0.18
N THR A 295 9.34 17.95 -1.18
CA THR A 295 8.69 18.10 -2.49
C THR A 295 8.34 16.77 -3.14
N SER A 296 7.29 16.78 -3.98
CA SER A 296 6.60 15.67 -4.66
C SER A 296 7.44 14.89 -5.71
N SER A 297 8.75 14.89 -5.61
CA SER A 297 9.65 14.21 -6.54
C SER A 297 10.81 13.58 -5.76
N CYS A 298 10.51 12.42 -5.18
CA CYS A 298 11.45 11.32 -4.92
C CYS A 298 10.92 10.10 -5.66
#